data_AF-A0A2N7L5S9-F1
#
_entry.id   AF-A0A2N7L5S9-F1
#
_cell.length_a   1.000
_cell.length_b   1.000
_cell.length_c   1.000
_cell.angle_alpha   90.00
_cell.angle_beta   90.00
_cell.angle_gamma   90.00
#
_symmetry.space_group_name_H-M   'P 1'
#
loop_
_entity.id
_entity.type
_entity.pdbx_description
1 polymer ?
#
loop_
_entity_poly.entity_id
_entity_poly.type
_entity_poly.pdbx_seq_one_letter_code
_entity_poly.pdbx_strand_id
1 'polypeptide(L)'
;MTETMFWLITALMMLVSIAIFVLPIYRGKDQDEEASRDELNKAFFRDRMEEIEEEAQEGLIENQGELAVELKQSLLDDIPTQQAVTESKNTVSAMMLAPGVLILVILSYFLYNTFGSYGAVVSWQETTNNLPELSQRLMSESQEPLTDQEMADLTLALRTKLQQTPDDAMGWLLLGRIGMANRDIQTAEGAMAKAYGLSPENSDIKLGYAQSLIFSGDETNVTKARGLLREVIREDHANMQAFSLLAFEAFERGAYDEAIAAWSTMQKLLPENDPRIAMLERSIARANTQMNVGSGLKVSVTVTLDEDVILPEQGVLIVSVHSADGAPMPIAAKRLPINQFPLTVELTDADSMIPERLMSSLPEVLVKARIDHDGNVMTKDGDWFGETLPFALGGQSQIVINQKY
;
A
#
# COMPACT_ATOMS: atom_id res chain seq x y z
N MET A 1 -10.68 0.29 -30.79
CA MET A 1 -11.93 0.21 -31.57
C MET A 1 -12.17 1.61 -32.12
N THR A 2 -12.36 1.81 -33.43
CA THR A 2 -12.66 3.15 -33.95
C THR A 2 -14.05 3.59 -33.47
N GLU A 3 -14.28 4.89 -33.27
CA GLU A 3 -15.59 5.42 -32.86
C GLU A 3 -16.72 4.91 -33.76
N THR A 4 -16.44 4.78 -35.06
CA THR A 4 -17.38 4.24 -36.06
C THR A 4 -17.79 2.79 -35.77
N MET A 5 -16.87 1.95 -35.32
CA MET A 5 -17.13 0.55 -35.02
C MET A 5 -17.96 0.39 -33.74
N PHE A 6 -17.75 1.27 -32.75
CA PHE A 6 -18.56 1.32 -31.54
C PHE A 6 -20.04 1.60 -31.87
N TRP A 7 -20.32 2.65 -32.66
CA TRP A 7 -21.69 3.00 -33.05
C TRP A 7 -22.37 1.94 -33.91
N LEU A 8 -21.60 1.24 -34.77
CA LEU A 8 -22.14 0.11 -35.54
C LEU A 8 -22.55 -1.05 -34.64
N ILE A 9 -21.76 -1.38 -33.62
CA ILE A 9 -22.07 -2.47 -32.68
C ILE A 9 -23.27 -2.10 -31.82
N THR A 10 -23.37 -0.86 -31.32
CA THR A 10 -24.53 -0.43 -30.53
C THR A 10 -25.81 -0.42 -31.36
N ALA A 11 -25.75 0.02 -32.61
CA ALA A 11 -26.88 -0.08 -33.53
C ALA A 11 -27.30 -1.53 -33.80
N LEU A 12 -26.33 -2.45 -33.97
CA LEU A 12 -26.62 -3.88 -34.15
C LEU A 12 -27.28 -4.48 -32.90
N MET A 13 -26.73 -4.21 -31.71
CA MET A 13 -27.31 -4.64 -30.43
C MET A 13 -28.73 -4.09 -30.22
N MET A 14 -28.97 -2.85 -30.66
CA MET A 14 -30.29 -2.22 -30.63
C MET A 14 -31.27 -2.97 -31.53
N LEU A 15 -30.87 -3.30 -32.76
CA LEU A 15 -31.69 -4.07 -33.70
C LEU A 15 -32.00 -5.48 -33.18
N VAL A 16 -31.03 -6.15 -32.58
CA VAL A 16 -31.24 -7.46 -31.95
C VAL A 16 -32.23 -7.37 -30.80
N SER A 17 -32.09 -6.38 -29.92
CA SER A 17 -33.04 -6.15 -28.82
C SER A 17 -34.46 -5.89 -29.35
N ILE A 18 -34.60 -5.03 -30.35
CA ILE A 18 -35.89 -4.77 -31.00
C ILE A 18 -36.47 -6.06 -31.58
N ALA A 19 -35.67 -6.86 -32.28
CA ALA A 19 -36.13 -8.14 -32.84
C ALA A 19 -36.61 -9.11 -31.74
N ILE A 20 -35.89 -9.23 -30.62
CA ILE A 20 -36.27 -10.11 -29.51
C ILE A 20 -37.62 -9.72 -28.90
N PHE A 21 -37.89 -8.42 -28.72
CA PHE A 21 -39.14 -7.98 -28.09
C PHE A 21 -40.30 -7.84 -29.09
N VAL A 22 -40.05 -7.31 -30.28
CA VAL A 22 -41.10 -7.00 -31.27
C VAL A 22 -41.56 -8.25 -32.00
N LEU A 23 -40.66 -9.16 -32.37
CA LEU A 23 -40.98 -10.30 -33.22
C LEU A 23 -41.93 -11.33 -32.58
N PRO A 24 -41.79 -11.74 -31.29
CA PRO A 24 -42.76 -12.64 -30.66
C PRO A 24 -44.12 -11.98 -30.42
N ILE A 25 -44.16 -10.67 -30.12
CA ILE A 25 -45.41 -9.93 -29.92
C ILE A 25 -46.13 -9.72 -31.25
N TYR A 26 -45.39 -9.39 -32.31
CA TYR A 26 -45.92 -9.19 -33.65
C TYR A 26 -46.40 -10.50 -34.29
N ARG A 27 -45.68 -11.60 -34.09
CA ARG A 27 -46.12 -12.92 -34.59
C ARG A 27 -47.37 -13.43 -33.91
N GLY A 28 -47.64 -12.98 -32.68
CA GLY A 28 -48.75 -13.49 -31.89
C GLY A 28 -48.59 -15.00 -31.58
N LYS A 29 -49.40 -15.51 -30.66
CA LYS A 29 -49.73 -16.93 -30.64
C LYS A 29 -51.14 -17.03 -31.21
N ASP A 30 -51.34 -17.88 -32.22
CA ASP A 30 -52.68 -18.37 -32.54
C ASP A 30 -53.11 -19.19 -31.32
N GLN A 31 -53.81 -18.56 -30.38
CA GLN A 31 -54.57 -19.29 -29.38
C GLN A 31 -55.81 -19.78 -30.10
N ASP A 32 -55.72 -21.03 -30.56
CA ASP A 32 -56.83 -21.75 -31.16
C ASP A 32 -57.81 -22.12 -30.02
N GLU A 33 -58.51 -21.11 -29.51
CA GLU A 33 -59.46 -21.24 -28.38
C GLU A 33 -60.49 -22.32 -28.69
N GLU A 34 -60.87 -22.50 -29.95
CA GLU A 34 -61.81 -23.50 -30.43
C GLU A 34 -61.24 -24.92 -30.29
N ALA A 35 -60.00 -25.17 -30.74
CA ALA A 35 -59.33 -26.46 -30.53
C ALA A 35 -59.16 -26.80 -29.04
N SER A 36 -58.86 -25.79 -28.20
CA SER A 36 -58.70 -25.99 -26.75
C SER A 36 -60.01 -26.36 -26.04
N ARG A 37 -61.14 -25.79 -26.48
CA ARG A 37 -62.47 -26.07 -25.92
C ARG A 37 -62.97 -27.45 -26.35
N ASP A 38 -62.77 -27.81 -27.62
CA ASP A 38 -63.13 -29.13 -28.14
C ASP A 38 -62.32 -30.25 -27.48
N GLU A 39 -61.02 -30.03 -27.23
CA GLU A 39 -60.20 -30.97 -26.47
C GLU A 39 -60.68 -31.12 -25.02
N LEU A 40 -61.06 -30.01 -24.37
CA LEU A 40 -61.60 -30.02 -23.02
C LEU A 40 -62.92 -30.77 -22.92
N ASN A 41 -63.86 -30.51 -23.84
CA ASN A 41 -65.16 -31.17 -23.90
C ASN A 41 -65.01 -32.68 -24.13
N LYS A 42 -64.07 -33.09 -24.99
CA LYS A 42 -63.74 -34.51 -25.19
C LYS A 42 -63.14 -35.15 -23.95
N ALA A 43 -62.32 -34.42 -23.18
CA ALA A 43 -61.74 -34.93 -21.94
C ALA A 43 -62.82 -35.15 -20.88
N PHE A 44 -63.71 -34.18 -20.64
CA PHE A 44 -64.83 -34.34 -19.70
C PHE A 44 -65.79 -35.46 -20.08
N PHE A 45 -66.08 -35.62 -21.38
CA PHE A 45 -66.89 -36.72 -21.85
C PHE A 45 -66.29 -38.09 -21.51
N ARG A 46 -64.97 -38.24 -21.68
CA ARG A 46 -64.27 -39.50 -21.38
C ARG A 46 -64.29 -39.81 -19.90
N ASP A 47 -63.96 -38.81 -19.07
CA ASP A 47 -63.96 -38.91 -17.61
C ASP A 47 -65.34 -39.35 -17.08
N ARG A 48 -66.41 -38.71 -17.58
CA ARG A 48 -67.78 -39.07 -17.18
C ARG A 48 -68.21 -40.45 -17.70
N MET A 49 -67.67 -40.91 -18.84
CA MET A 49 -67.95 -42.26 -19.34
C MET A 49 -67.31 -43.34 -18.47
N GLU A 50 -66.09 -43.09 -18.00
CA GLU A 50 -65.35 -43.96 -17.09
C GLU A 50 -66.06 -44.03 -15.73
N GLU A 51 -66.50 -42.89 -15.20
CA GLU A 51 -67.29 -42.82 -13.97
C GLU A 51 -68.61 -43.60 -14.07
N ILE A 52 -69.35 -43.46 -15.18
CA ILE A 52 -70.59 -44.22 -15.43
C ILE A 52 -70.31 -45.74 -15.51
N GLU A 53 -69.16 -46.14 -16.04
CA GLU A 53 -68.77 -47.56 -16.13
C GLU A 53 -68.40 -48.13 -14.75
N GLU A 54 -67.67 -47.37 -13.93
CA GLU A 54 -67.36 -47.75 -12.54
C GLU A 54 -68.64 -47.84 -11.69
N GLU A 55 -69.49 -46.82 -11.72
CA GLU A 55 -70.76 -46.78 -10.98
C GLU A 55 -71.72 -47.92 -11.40
N ALA A 56 -71.69 -48.32 -12.68
CA ALA A 56 -72.45 -49.48 -13.16
C ALA A 56 -71.89 -50.81 -12.65
N GLN A 57 -70.55 -50.96 -12.57
CA GLN A 57 -69.92 -52.16 -12.00
C GLN A 57 -70.18 -52.30 -10.49
N GLU A 58 -70.27 -51.17 -9.77
CA GLU A 58 -70.64 -51.12 -8.35
C GLU A 58 -72.15 -51.34 -8.10
N GLY A 59 -72.95 -51.42 -9.18
CA GLY A 59 -74.39 -51.66 -9.12
C GLY A 59 -75.22 -50.43 -8.71
N LEU A 60 -74.63 -49.23 -8.77
CA LEU A 60 -75.30 -47.96 -8.47
C LEU A 60 -76.15 -47.45 -9.65
N ILE A 61 -75.87 -47.94 -10.87
CA ILE A 61 -76.58 -47.58 -12.09
C ILE A 61 -77.19 -48.82 -12.74
N GLU A 62 -78.52 -48.83 -12.91
CA GLU A 62 -79.24 -49.92 -13.59
C GLU A 62 -79.29 -49.74 -15.13
N ASN A 63 -79.25 -48.49 -15.62
CA ASN A 63 -79.50 -48.14 -17.03
C ASN A 63 -78.29 -47.43 -17.69
N GLN A 64 -77.11 -48.04 -17.62
CA GLN A 64 -75.86 -47.50 -18.20
C GLN A 64 -76.02 -47.08 -19.68
N GLY A 65 -76.73 -47.88 -20.47
CA GLY A 65 -76.91 -47.63 -21.91
C GLY A 65 -77.67 -46.35 -22.23
N GLU A 66 -78.62 -45.93 -21.39
CA GLU A 66 -79.41 -44.72 -21.59
C GLU A 66 -78.59 -43.46 -21.27
N LEU A 67 -77.89 -43.47 -20.12
CA LEU A 67 -77.00 -42.38 -19.70
C LEU A 67 -75.85 -42.15 -20.70
N ALA A 68 -75.29 -43.23 -21.26
CA ALA A 68 -74.26 -43.12 -22.28
C ALA A 68 -74.78 -42.52 -23.60
N VAL A 69 -76.06 -42.70 -23.93
CA VAL A 69 -76.69 -42.10 -25.12
C VAL A 69 -76.98 -40.62 -24.88
N GLU A 70 -77.51 -40.26 -23.71
CA GLU A 70 -77.78 -38.87 -23.34
C GLU A 70 -76.48 -38.05 -23.31
N LEU A 71 -75.40 -38.58 -22.74
CA LEU A 71 -74.10 -37.91 -22.70
C LEU A 71 -73.49 -37.74 -24.11
N LYS A 72 -73.67 -38.71 -25.01
CA LYS A 72 -73.26 -38.58 -26.42
C LYS A 72 -74.08 -37.52 -27.14
N GLN A 73 -75.36 -37.42 -26.83
CA GLN A 73 -76.24 -36.42 -27.42
C GLN A 73 -75.91 -35.01 -26.90
N SER A 74 -75.64 -34.86 -25.59
CA SER A 74 -75.15 -33.61 -25.01
C SER A 74 -73.82 -33.17 -25.65
N LEU A 75 -72.88 -34.11 -25.85
CA LEU A 75 -71.62 -33.79 -26.52
C LEU A 75 -71.83 -33.31 -27.96
N LEU A 76 -72.79 -33.89 -28.69
CA LEU A 76 -73.15 -33.51 -30.06
C LEU A 76 -73.86 -32.14 -30.11
N ASP A 77 -74.71 -31.84 -29.13
CA ASP A 77 -75.41 -30.56 -29.01
C ASP A 77 -74.48 -29.43 -28.57
N ASP A 78 -73.42 -29.74 -27.81
CA ASP A 78 -72.36 -28.81 -27.40
C ASP A 78 -71.32 -28.54 -28.51
N ILE A 79 -71.40 -29.20 -29.67
CA ILE A 79 -70.61 -28.84 -30.85
C ILE A 79 -71.21 -27.55 -31.43
N PRO A 80 -70.52 -26.40 -31.36
CA PRO A 80 -71.07 -25.16 -31.83
C PRO A 80 -71.48 -25.29 -33.31
N THR A 81 -72.74 -24.99 -33.62
CA THR A 81 -73.20 -24.90 -35.00
C THR A 81 -72.45 -23.74 -35.62
N GLN A 82 -71.66 -24.01 -36.68
CA GLN A 82 -70.80 -23.09 -37.44
C GLN A 82 -71.47 -21.74 -37.75
N GLN A 83 -71.55 -20.86 -36.76
CA GLN A 83 -71.53 -19.43 -36.97
C GLN A 83 -70.06 -19.11 -37.09
N ALA A 84 -69.65 -18.67 -38.28
CA ALA A 84 -68.33 -18.13 -38.53
C ALA A 84 -68.08 -16.96 -37.56
N VAL A 85 -67.62 -17.27 -36.36
CA VAL A 85 -66.93 -16.32 -35.51
C VAL A 85 -65.72 -15.97 -36.36
N THR A 86 -65.73 -14.77 -36.92
CA THR A 86 -64.60 -14.27 -37.67
C THR A 86 -63.44 -14.36 -36.70
N GLU A 87 -62.47 -15.24 -36.96
CA GLU A 87 -61.24 -15.33 -36.17
C GLU A 87 -60.69 -13.90 -36.09
N SER A 88 -60.92 -13.25 -34.96
CA SER A 88 -60.29 -11.98 -34.65
C SER A 88 -58.86 -12.34 -34.32
N LYS A 89 -58.05 -12.55 -35.34
CA LYS A 89 -56.59 -12.60 -35.18
C LYS A 89 -56.21 -11.27 -34.56
N ASN A 90 -56.03 -11.26 -33.25
CA ASN A 90 -55.57 -10.10 -32.49
C ASN A 90 -54.08 -9.87 -32.84
N THR A 91 -53.82 -9.51 -34.09
CA THR A 91 -52.49 -9.13 -34.54
C THR A 91 -52.22 -7.71 -34.04
N VAL A 92 -51.25 -7.57 -33.15
CA VAL A 92 -50.81 -6.26 -32.69
C VAL A 92 -50.21 -5.52 -33.89
N SER A 93 -50.80 -4.40 -34.29
CA SER A 93 -50.27 -3.56 -35.37
C SER A 93 -48.89 -3.04 -35.00
N ALA A 94 -47.95 -3.00 -35.96
CA ALA A 94 -46.60 -2.47 -35.74
C ALA A 94 -46.60 -1.05 -35.15
N MET A 95 -47.64 -0.25 -35.43
CA MET A 95 -47.82 1.09 -34.86
C MET A 95 -48.04 1.08 -33.35
N MET A 96 -48.68 0.03 -32.80
CA MET A 96 -48.88 -0.12 -31.34
C MET A 96 -47.59 -0.45 -30.60
N LEU A 97 -46.60 -1.02 -31.28
CA LEU A 97 -45.28 -1.34 -30.72
C LEU A 97 -44.31 -0.15 -30.79
N ALA A 98 -44.60 0.84 -31.65
CA ALA A 98 -43.75 2.01 -31.84
C ALA A 98 -43.43 2.80 -30.55
N PRO A 99 -44.40 3.06 -29.64
CA PRO A 99 -44.09 3.71 -28.36
C PRO A 99 -43.15 2.89 -27.49
N GLY A 100 -43.32 1.56 -27.46
CA GLY A 100 -42.47 0.65 -26.70
C GLY A 100 -41.03 0.61 -27.24
N VAL A 101 -40.88 0.54 -28.57
CA VAL A 101 -39.58 0.61 -29.23
C VAL A 101 -38.91 1.97 -28.98
N LEU A 102 -39.66 3.07 -29.07
CA LEU A 102 -39.16 4.41 -28.78
C LEU A 102 -38.65 4.51 -27.34
N ILE A 103 -39.45 4.06 -26.36
CA ILE A 103 -39.06 4.01 -24.94
C ILE A 103 -37.81 3.17 -24.76
N LEU A 104 -37.74 2.00 -25.39
CA LEU A 104 -36.61 1.09 -25.31
C LEU A 104 -35.32 1.70 -25.87
N VAL A 105 -35.38 2.43 -27.00
CA VAL A 105 -34.24 3.18 -27.54
C VAL A 105 -33.84 4.31 -26.59
N ILE A 106 -34.78 5.17 -26.19
CA ILE A 106 -34.51 6.32 -25.31
C ILE A 106 -33.91 5.84 -24.00
N LEU A 107 -34.49 4.82 -23.36
CA LEU A 107 -34.00 4.26 -22.11
C LEU A 107 -32.61 3.64 -22.27
N SER A 108 -32.34 2.95 -23.37
CA SER A 108 -31.03 2.35 -23.63
C SER A 108 -29.94 3.42 -23.75
N TYR A 109 -30.19 4.47 -24.55
CA TYR A 109 -29.25 5.59 -24.69
C TYR A 109 -29.13 6.42 -23.41
N PHE A 110 -30.22 6.60 -22.67
CA PHE A 110 -30.20 7.28 -21.38
C PHE A 110 -29.34 6.51 -20.35
N LEU A 111 -29.54 5.20 -20.23
CA LEU A 111 -28.73 4.35 -19.36
C LEU A 111 -27.26 4.37 -19.78
N TYR A 112 -26.98 4.29 -21.08
CA TYR A 112 -25.61 4.37 -21.58
C TYR A 112 -24.97 5.75 -21.31
N ASN A 113 -25.72 6.84 -21.44
CA ASN A 113 -25.18 8.17 -21.13
C ASN A 113 -24.94 8.36 -19.61
N THR A 114 -25.66 7.62 -18.77
CA THR A 114 -25.54 7.71 -17.30
C THR A 114 -24.45 6.79 -16.75
N PHE A 115 -24.33 5.57 -17.29
CA PHE A 115 -23.43 4.52 -16.77
C PHE A 115 -22.30 4.15 -17.72
N GLY A 116 -22.37 4.55 -18.99
CA GLY A 116 -21.36 4.28 -19.99
C GLY A 116 -20.16 5.21 -19.84
N SER A 117 -19.01 4.72 -20.27
CA SER A 117 -17.71 5.40 -20.13
C SER A 117 -17.13 5.84 -21.46
N TYR A 118 -17.97 6.14 -22.46
CA TYR A 118 -17.51 6.54 -23.80
C TYR A 118 -16.47 7.66 -23.77
N GLY A 119 -16.75 8.73 -23.02
CA GLY A 119 -15.83 9.85 -22.87
C GLY A 119 -14.47 9.44 -22.30
N ALA A 120 -14.46 8.54 -21.31
CA ALA A 120 -13.22 8.01 -20.73
C ALA A 120 -12.44 7.13 -21.70
N VAL A 121 -13.12 6.40 -22.60
CA VAL A 121 -12.47 5.62 -23.65
C VAL A 121 -11.84 6.53 -24.70
N VAL A 122 -12.55 7.59 -25.11
CA VAL A 122 -12.01 8.59 -26.05
C VAL A 122 -10.80 9.29 -25.45
N SER A 123 -10.89 9.78 -24.20
CA SER A 123 -9.76 10.42 -23.52
C SER A 123 -8.58 9.47 -23.35
N TRP A 124 -8.81 8.23 -22.92
CA TRP A 124 -7.76 7.20 -22.84
C TRP A 124 -7.05 6.98 -24.18
N GLN A 125 -7.81 6.95 -25.28
CA GLN A 125 -7.25 6.74 -26.60
C GLN A 125 -6.44 7.95 -27.09
N GLU A 126 -6.92 9.16 -26.82
CA GLU A 126 -6.18 10.41 -27.07
C GLU A 126 -4.89 10.48 -26.24
N THR A 127 -4.97 10.24 -24.94
CA THR A 127 -3.83 10.16 -24.01
C THR A 127 -2.78 9.13 -24.48
N THR A 128 -3.23 7.96 -24.93
CA THR A 128 -2.32 6.92 -25.44
C THR A 128 -1.61 7.36 -26.73
N ASN A 129 -2.30 8.08 -27.61
CA ASN A 129 -1.70 8.63 -28.83
C ASN A 129 -0.69 9.76 -28.55
N ASN A 130 -0.92 10.54 -27.48
CA ASN A 130 -0.07 11.67 -27.08
C ASN A 130 1.13 11.26 -26.21
N LEU A 131 1.32 9.95 -25.97
CA LEU A 131 2.45 9.43 -25.19
C LEU A 131 3.83 9.97 -25.64
N PRO A 132 4.17 10.05 -26.94
CA PRO A 132 5.48 10.57 -27.36
C PRO A 132 5.72 12.01 -26.91
N GLU A 133 4.70 12.88 -27.01
CA GLU A 133 4.80 14.28 -26.61
C GLU A 133 4.97 14.42 -25.09
N LEU A 134 4.17 13.70 -24.30
CA LEU A 134 4.29 13.68 -22.84
C LEU A 134 5.67 13.16 -22.40
N SER A 135 6.16 12.10 -23.04
CA SER A 135 7.48 11.54 -22.75
C SER A 135 8.61 12.51 -23.14
N GLN A 136 8.48 13.23 -24.25
CA GLN A 136 9.46 14.23 -24.68
C GLN A 136 9.49 15.42 -23.72
N ARG A 137 8.33 15.90 -23.26
CA ARG A 137 8.24 16.96 -22.26
C ARG A 137 8.90 16.57 -20.95
N LEU A 138 8.68 15.34 -20.47
CA LEU A 138 9.36 14.81 -19.28
C LEU A 138 10.88 14.78 -19.42
N MET A 139 11.40 14.46 -20.62
CA MET A 139 12.84 14.36 -20.87
C MET A 139 13.50 15.71 -21.18
N SER A 140 12.73 16.69 -21.66
CA SER A 140 13.21 18.05 -21.88
C SER A 140 13.31 18.81 -20.56
N GLU A 141 14.36 19.62 -20.38
CA GLU A 141 14.42 20.65 -19.32
C GLU A 141 13.44 21.81 -19.62
N SER A 142 12.19 21.47 -19.93
CA SER A 142 11.11 22.45 -20.07
C SER A 142 10.94 23.17 -18.74
N GLN A 143 10.82 24.50 -18.78
CA GLN A 143 10.68 25.33 -17.57
C GLN A 143 9.37 25.05 -16.81
N GLU A 144 8.40 24.41 -17.44
CA GLU A 144 7.14 24.00 -16.82
C GLU A 144 7.11 22.49 -16.56
N PRO A 145 7.04 22.06 -15.29
CA PRO A 145 6.86 20.66 -14.94
C PRO A 145 5.50 20.15 -15.43
N LEU A 146 5.40 18.84 -15.68
CA LEU A 146 4.11 18.21 -15.98
C LEU A 146 3.16 18.41 -14.79
N THR A 147 1.91 18.74 -15.10
CA THR A 147 0.82 18.77 -14.13
C THR A 147 0.51 17.37 -13.62
N ASP A 148 -0.15 17.26 -12.45
CA ASP A 148 -0.56 15.98 -11.88
C ASP A 148 -1.42 15.16 -12.86
N GLN A 149 -2.29 15.84 -13.63
CA GLN A 149 -3.11 15.22 -14.66
C GLN A 149 -2.26 14.68 -15.82
N GLU A 150 -1.32 15.47 -16.34
CA GLU A 150 -0.42 15.01 -17.42
C GLU A 150 0.47 13.85 -16.97
N MET A 151 0.88 13.82 -15.70
CA MET A 151 1.61 12.68 -15.12
C MET A 151 0.75 11.43 -15.01
N ALA A 152 -0.51 11.56 -14.61
CA ALA A 152 -1.46 10.45 -14.58
C ALA A 152 -1.71 9.91 -16.00
N ASP A 153 -1.89 10.81 -16.97
CA ASP A 153 -2.08 10.51 -18.39
C ASP A 153 -0.87 9.80 -18.99
N LEU A 154 0.34 10.31 -18.72
CA LEU A 154 1.61 9.66 -19.11
C LEU A 154 1.68 8.23 -18.55
N THR A 155 1.35 8.06 -17.27
CA THR A 155 1.38 6.75 -16.60
C THR A 155 0.38 5.78 -17.22
N LEU A 156 -0.84 6.23 -17.51
CA LEU A 156 -1.89 5.43 -18.14
C LEU A 156 -1.50 5.00 -19.56
N ALA A 157 -1.02 5.94 -20.36
CA ALA A 157 -0.55 5.68 -21.72
C ALA A 157 0.65 4.72 -21.74
N LEU A 158 1.62 4.91 -20.84
CA LEU A 158 2.79 4.05 -20.72
C LEU A 158 2.40 2.63 -20.30
N ARG A 159 1.52 2.46 -19.30
CA ARG A 159 0.99 1.14 -18.91
C ARG A 159 0.27 0.46 -20.07
N THR A 160 -0.54 1.20 -20.83
CA THR A 160 -1.26 0.69 -21.99
C THR A 160 -0.30 0.20 -23.07
N LYS A 161 0.73 0.98 -23.40
CA LYS A 161 1.76 0.59 -24.35
C LYS A 161 2.51 -0.66 -23.89
N LEU A 162 2.92 -0.72 -22.62
CA LEU A 162 3.67 -1.85 -22.06
C LEU A 162 2.85 -3.15 -22.00
N GLN A 163 1.52 -3.07 -21.94
CA GLN A 163 0.67 -4.26 -22.11
C GLN A 163 0.72 -4.79 -23.56
N GLN A 164 0.87 -3.92 -24.54
CA GLN A 164 0.96 -4.30 -25.96
C GLN A 164 2.40 -4.69 -26.35
N THR A 165 3.40 -4.07 -25.72
CA THR A 165 4.83 -4.33 -25.92
C THR A 165 5.48 -4.75 -24.59
N PRO A 166 5.22 -6.00 -24.13
CA PRO A 166 5.67 -6.45 -22.81
C PRO A 166 7.18 -6.61 -22.69
N ASP A 167 7.92 -6.66 -23.80
CA ASP A 167 9.37 -6.88 -23.84
C ASP A 167 10.20 -5.57 -23.76
N ASP A 168 9.56 -4.42 -23.52
CA ASP A 168 10.24 -3.12 -23.39
C ASP A 168 10.78 -2.89 -21.96
N ALA A 169 11.99 -3.39 -21.70
CA ALA A 169 12.64 -3.27 -20.39
C ALA A 169 12.83 -1.82 -19.92
N MET A 170 13.13 -0.89 -20.84
CA MET A 170 13.32 0.52 -20.52
C MET A 170 12.00 1.22 -20.20
N GLY A 171 10.92 0.87 -20.91
CA GLY A 171 9.59 1.37 -20.58
C GLY A 171 9.11 0.89 -19.21
N TRP A 172 9.38 -0.37 -18.84
CA TRP A 172 9.12 -0.89 -17.49
C TRP A 172 9.97 -0.18 -16.41
N LEU A 173 11.24 0.12 -16.70
CA LEU A 173 12.09 0.92 -15.80
C LEU A 173 11.49 2.32 -15.57
N LEU A 174 11.06 3.00 -16.63
CA LEU A 174 10.42 4.32 -16.52
C LEU A 174 9.13 4.25 -15.70
N LEU A 175 8.26 3.27 -15.98
CA LEU A 175 7.02 3.07 -15.22
C LEU A 175 7.32 2.83 -13.73
N GLY A 176 8.35 2.04 -13.43
CA GLY A 176 8.78 1.81 -12.06
C GLY A 176 9.26 3.07 -11.36
N ARG A 177 10.02 3.94 -12.05
CA ARG A 177 10.50 5.24 -11.52
C ARG A 177 9.33 6.19 -11.26
N ILE A 178 8.36 6.24 -12.15
CA ILE A 178 7.13 7.03 -11.95
C ILE A 178 6.35 6.49 -10.74
N GLY A 179 6.21 5.17 -10.62
CA GLY A 179 5.60 4.52 -9.46
C GLY A 179 6.28 4.95 -8.15
N MET A 180 7.62 4.91 -8.10
CA MET A 180 8.38 5.36 -6.91
C MET A 180 8.16 6.85 -6.61
N ALA A 181 8.20 7.72 -7.62
CA ALA A 181 7.97 9.16 -7.46
C ALA A 181 6.57 9.45 -6.90
N ASN A 182 5.57 8.69 -7.34
CA ASN A 182 4.18 8.81 -6.89
C ASN A 182 3.89 8.03 -5.58
N ARG A 183 4.89 7.40 -4.97
CA ARG A 183 4.74 6.51 -3.80
C ARG A 183 3.78 5.33 -4.03
N ASP A 184 3.58 4.95 -5.29
CA ASP A 184 2.86 3.74 -5.70
C ASP A 184 3.83 2.56 -5.70
N ILE A 185 4.03 1.99 -4.51
CA ILE A 185 4.98 0.89 -4.26
C ILE A 185 4.62 -0.34 -5.11
N GLN A 186 3.34 -0.63 -5.27
CA GLN A 186 2.85 -1.80 -6.00
C GLN A 186 3.22 -1.70 -7.49
N THR A 187 2.98 -0.55 -8.11
CA THR A 187 3.39 -0.32 -9.50
C THR A 187 4.91 -0.32 -9.62
N ALA A 188 5.61 0.32 -8.69
CA ALA A 188 7.07 0.41 -8.72
C ALA A 188 7.72 -0.98 -8.70
N GLU A 189 7.37 -1.81 -7.72
CA GLU A 189 7.91 -3.16 -7.57
C GLU A 189 7.57 -4.04 -8.78
N GLY A 190 6.30 -4.04 -9.21
CA GLY A 190 5.85 -4.86 -10.33
C GLY A 190 6.54 -4.48 -11.65
N ALA A 191 6.65 -3.18 -11.95
CA ALA A 191 7.30 -2.70 -13.16
C ALA A 191 8.82 -2.94 -13.12
N MET A 192 9.48 -2.66 -11.99
CA MET A 192 10.92 -2.91 -11.85
C MET A 192 11.28 -4.39 -11.91
N ALA A 193 10.45 -5.26 -11.33
CA ALA A 193 10.62 -6.71 -11.43
C ALA A 193 10.51 -7.19 -12.88
N LYS A 194 9.58 -6.64 -13.67
CA LYS A 194 9.46 -6.91 -15.11
C LYS A 194 10.68 -6.41 -15.88
N ALA A 195 11.12 -5.17 -15.64
CA ALA A 195 12.33 -4.62 -16.25
C ALA A 195 13.56 -5.51 -15.97
N TYR A 196 13.76 -5.90 -14.71
CA TYR A 196 14.86 -6.75 -14.29
C TYR A 196 14.79 -8.15 -14.90
N GLY A 197 13.60 -8.75 -15.00
CA GLY A 197 13.41 -10.04 -15.66
C GLY A 197 13.76 -10.03 -17.15
N LEU A 198 13.60 -8.89 -17.83
CA LEU A 198 13.92 -8.73 -19.26
C LEU A 198 15.40 -8.41 -19.51
N SER A 199 16.05 -7.71 -18.58
CA SER A 199 17.43 -7.23 -18.76
C SER A 199 18.18 -7.17 -17.44
N PRO A 200 18.51 -8.33 -16.82
CA PRO A 200 19.12 -8.39 -15.49
C PRO A 200 20.57 -7.88 -15.44
N GLU A 201 21.26 -7.91 -16.58
CA GLU A 201 22.65 -7.43 -16.73
C GLU A 201 22.74 -5.91 -16.85
N ASN A 202 21.62 -5.20 -17.02
CA ASN A 202 21.63 -3.75 -17.11
C ASN A 202 21.72 -3.14 -15.69
N SER A 203 22.84 -2.46 -15.42
CA SER A 203 23.13 -1.87 -14.11
C SER A 203 22.07 -0.87 -13.63
N ASP A 204 21.52 -0.02 -14.52
CA ASP A 204 20.45 0.95 -14.15
C ASP A 204 19.14 0.26 -13.76
N ILE A 205 18.79 -0.84 -14.45
CA ILE A 205 17.62 -1.65 -14.10
C ILE A 205 17.85 -2.38 -12.78
N LYS A 206 19.04 -2.98 -12.61
CA LYS A 206 19.41 -3.68 -11.37
C LYS A 206 19.34 -2.74 -10.17
N LEU A 207 19.85 -1.52 -10.32
CA LEU A 207 19.78 -0.44 -9.33
C LEU A 207 18.33 -0.02 -9.04
N GLY A 208 17.52 0.23 -10.09
CA GLY A 208 16.12 0.61 -9.94
C GLY A 208 15.27 -0.48 -9.26
N TYR A 209 15.52 -1.75 -9.57
CA TYR A 209 14.87 -2.87 -8.92
C TYR A 209 15.28 -2.99 -7.45
N ALA A 210 16.57 -2.92 -7.14
CA ALA A 210 17.03 -2.90 -5.76
C ALA A 210 16.42 -1.74 -4.96
N GLN A 211 16.32 -0.55 -5.55
CA GLN A 211 15.65 0.58 -4.93
C GLN A 211 14.18 0.27 -4.64
N SER A 212 13.41 -0.26 -5.61
CA SER A 212 12.01 -0.61 -5.38
C SER A 212 11.81 -1.65 -4.25
N LEU A 213 12.73 -2.62 -4.15
CA LEU A 213 12.73 -3.62 -3.09
C LEU A 213 12.99 -3.01 -1.71
N ILE A 214 13.91 -2.04 -1.60
CA ILE A 214 14.14 -1.31 -0.34
C ILE A 214 12.86 -0.54 0.08
N PHE A 215 12.19 0.11 -0.87
CA PHE A 215 10.96 0.85 -0.59
C PHE A 215 9.78 -0.04 -0.20
N SER A 216 9.77 -1.32 -0.57
CA SER A 216 8.74 -2.27 -0.13
C SER A 216 8.75 -2.52 1.39
N GLY A 217 9.91 -2.34 2.05
CA GLY A 217 10.06 -2.47 3.50
C GLY A 217 10.10 -3.90 4.05
N ASP A 218 9.92 -4.93 3.22
CA ASP A 218 10.05 -6.34 3.64
C ASP A 218 11.53 -6.74 3.78
N GLU A 219 11.89 -7.43 4.88
CA GLU A 219 13.27 -7.80 5.18
C GLU A 219 13.89 -8.72 4.12
N THR A 220 13.10 -9.61 3.50
CA THR A 220 13.54 -10.49 2.41
C THR A 220 13.88 -9.66 1.18
N ASN A 221 13.01 -8.72 0.82
CA ASN A 221 13.22 -7.81 -0.30
C ASN A 221 14.44 -6.91 -0.08
N VAL A 222 14.61 -6.35 1.12
CA VAL A 222 15.78 -5.53 1.48
C VAL A 222 17.07 -6.35 1.40
N THR A 223 17.07 -7.60 1.88
CA THR A 223 18.22 -8.49 1.78
C THR A 223 18.60 -8.78 0.33
N LYS A 224 17.60 -9.05 -0.53
CA LYS A 224 17.80 -9.23 -1.97
C LYS A 224 18.35 -7.96 -2.62
N ALA A 225 17.80 -6.79 -2.27
CA ALA A 225 18.29 -5.50 -2.75
C ALA A 225 19.77 -5.27 -2.42
N ARG A 226 20.19 -5.61 -1.19
CA ARG A 226 21.59 -5.51 -0.77
C ARG A 226 22.53 -6.34 -1.66
N GLY A 227 22.10 -7.54 -2.04
CA GLY A 227 22.82 -8.39 -3.00
C GLY A 227 22.97 -7.70 -4.36
N LEU A 228 21.88 -7.20 -4.92
CA LEU A 228 21.85 -6.50 -6.20
C LEU A 228 22.70 -5.22 -6.20
N LEU A 229 22.64 -4.41 -5.14
CA LEU A 229 23.46 -3.20 -5.01
C LEU A 229 24.96 -3.52 -4.95
N ARG A 230 25.34 -4.61 -4.28
CA ARG A 230 26.74 -5.07 -4.25
C ARG A 230 27.19 -5.54 -5.64
N GLU A 231 26.32 -6.14 -6.45
CA GLU A 231 26.63 -6.45 -7.84
C GLU A 231 26.83 -5.19 -8.68
N VAL A 232 25.92 -4.20 -8.56
CA VAL A 232 26.06 -2.90 -9.24
C VAL A 232 27.41 -2.25 -8.90
N ILE A 233 27.81 -2.26 -7.62
CA ILE A 233 29.10 -1.69 -7.18
C ILE A 233 30.31 -2.51 -7.69
N ARG A 234 30.17 -3.82 -7.93
CA ARG A 234 31.24 -4.63 -8.53
C ARG A 234 31.45 -4.29 -10.01
N GLU A 235 30.37 -3.99 -10.72
CA GLU A 235 30.41 -3.61 -12.13
C GLU A 235 30.87 -2.15 -12.31
N ASP A 236 30.35 -1.25 -11.46
CA ASP A 236 30.68 0.17 -11.43
C ASP A 236 31.10 0.59 -10.00
N HIS A 237 32.41 0.57 -9.77
CA HIS A 237 33.01 0.93 -8.48
C HIS A 237 32.81 2.41 -8.10
N ALA A 238 32.33 3.25 -9.01
CA ALA A 238 32.05 4.66 -8.77
C ALA A 238 30.55 4.96 -8.61
N ASN A 239 29.69 3.93 -8.58
CA ASN A 239 28.24 4.11 -8.54
C ASN A 239 27.75 4.73 -7.22
N MET A 240 27.69 6.06 -7.17
CA MET A 240 27.32 6.81 -5.97
C MET A 240 25.93 6.46 -5.45
N GLN A 241 24.98 6.17 -6.34
CA GLN A 241 23.60 5.86 -5.97
C GLN A 241 23.52 4.52 -5.24
N ALA A 242 24.26 3.51 -5.71
CA ALA A 242 24.31 2.21 -5.05
C ALA A 242 24.94 2.29 -3.66
N PHE A 243 26.05 3.03 -3.51
CA PHE A 243 26.65 3.28 -2.20
C PHE A 243 25.71 4.02 -1.25
N SER A 244 25.01 5.05 -1.75
CA SER A 244 24.04 5.81 -0.98
C SER A 244 22.92 4.91 -0.44
N LEU A 245 22.31 4.09 -1.30
CA LEU A 245 21.25 3.16 -0.90
C LEU A 245 21.73 2.13 0.13
N LEU A 246 22.92 1.55 -0.06
CA LEU A 246 23.51 0.63 0.93
C LEU A 246 23.78 1.31 2.26
N ALA A 247 24.31 2.53 2.25
CA ALA A 247 24.65 3.26 3.46
C ALA A 247 23.40 3.62 4.28
N PHE A 248 22.35 4.12 3.63
CA PHE A 248 21.09 4.44 4.30
C PHE A 248 20.40 3.18 4.83
N GLU A 249 20.33 2.10 4.04
CA GLU A 249 19.76 0.82 4.51
C GLU A 249 20.53 0.27 5.72
N ALA A 250 21.86 0.29 5.67
CA ALA A 250 22.70 -0.16 6.77
C ALA A 250 22.48 0.68 8.04
N PHE A 251 22.35 2.00 7.91
CA PHE A 251 22.06 2.88 9.03
C PHE A 251 20.69 2.58 9.68
N GLU A 252 19.64 2.43 8.87
CA GLU A 252 18.28 2.12 9.36
C GLU A 252 18.22 0.75 10.06
N ARG A 253 19.00 -0.22 9.59
CA ARG A 253 19.12 -1.56 10.21
C ARG A 253 20.01 -1.57 11.47
N GLY A 254 20.69 -0.48 11.80
CA GLY A 254 21.63 -0.39 12.92
C GLY A 254 23.03 -0.95 12.65
N ALA A 255 23.34 -1.30 11.40
CA ALA A 255 24.69 -1.68 10.95
C ALA A 255 25.52 -0.42 10.67
N TYR A 256 25.83 0.33 11.74
CA TYR A 256 26.50 1.63 11.65
C TYR A 256 27.91 1.54 11.05
N ASP A 257 28.62 0.43 11.26
CA ASP A 257 29.92 0.13 10.66
C ASP A 257 29.84 0.01 9.13
N GLU A 258 28.86 -0.76 8.61
CA GLU A 258 28.59 -0.88 7.17
C GLU A 258 28.23 0.49 6.57
N ALA A 259 27.40 1.29 7.27
CA ALA A 259 26.99 2.62 6.83
C ALA A 259 28.17 3.60 6.73
N ILE A 260 29.02 3.65 7.77
CA ILE A 260 30.22 4.49 7.80
C ILE A 260 31.17 4.11 6.66
N ALA A 261 31.43 2.82 6.45
CA ALA A 261 32.30 2.36 5.38
C ALA A 261 31.82 2.79 3.99
N ALA A 262 30.52 2.69 3.73
CA ALA A 262 29.91 3.11 2.47
C ALA A 262 30.02 4.64 2.27
N TRP A 263 29.64 5.46 3.26
CA TRP A 263 29.78 6.92 3.17
C TRP A 263 31.22 7.39 3.04
N SER A 264 32.17 6.78 3.77
CA SER A 264 33.60 7.08 3.63
C SER A 264 34.13 6.72 2.23
N THR A 265 33.59 5.68 1.61
CA THR A 265 33.93 5.34 0.21
C THR A 265 33.38 6.41 -0.74
N MET A 266 32.14 6.85 -0.55
CA MET A 266 31.56 7.95 -1.33
C MET A 266 32.38 9.24 -1.21
N GLN A 267 32.85 9.60 -0.01
CA GLN A 267 33.70 10.78 0.19
C GLN A 267 34.98 10.72 -0.64
N LYS A 268 35.63 9.55 -0.73
CA LYS A 268 36.85 9.36 -1.52
C LYS A 268 36.63 9.45 -3.04
N LEU A 269 35.39 9.20 -3.49
CA LEU A 269 35.02 9.30 -4.91
C LEU A 269 34.64 10.73 -5.32
N LEU A 270 34.38 11.62 -4.36
CA LEU A 270 33.99 13.00 -4.62
C LEU A 270 35.19 13.93 -4.78
N PRO A 271 35.10 14.97 -5.63
CA PRO A 271 36.08 16.06 -5.65
C PRO A 271 36.15 16.77 -4.29
N GLU A 272 37.33 17.23 -3.86
CA GLU A 272 37.58 17.83 -2.53
C GLU A 272 36.63 18.99 -2.16
N ASN A 273 36.11 19.73 -3.15
CA ASN A 273 35.21 20.87 -2.94
C ASN A 273 33.72 20.55 -3.20
N ASP A 274 33.33 19.27 -3.27
CA ASP A 274 31.94 18.89 -3.50
C ASP A 274 31.08 19.17 -2.25
N PRO A 275 29.96 19.92 -2.37
CA PRO A 275 29.11 20.27 -1.23
C PRO A 275 28.50 19.06 -0.51
N ARG A 276 28.44 17.88 -1.16
CA ARG A 276 27.94 16.64 -0.57
C ARG A 276 28.88 16.07 0.50
N ILE A 277 30.17 16.44 0.50
CA ILE A 277 31.15 15.95 1.49
C ILE A 277 30.69 16.31 2.91
N ALA A 278 30.28 17.55 3.15
CA ALA A 278 29.78 18.01 4.45
C ALA A 278 28.50 17.27 4.90
N MET A 279 27.68 16.78 3.95
CA MET A 279 26.55 15.91 4.28
C MET A 279 27.02 14.53 4.72
N LEU A 280 27.96 13.93 4.00
CA LEU A 280 28.52 12.62 4.33
C LEU A 280 29.24 12.63 5.68
N GLU A 281 29.98 13.70 6.00
CA GLU A 281 30.64 13.87 7.30
C GLU A 281 29.64 13.88 8.46
N ARG A 282 28.52 14.60 8.30
CA ARG A 282 27.44 14.61 9.29
C ARG A 282 26.78 13.25 9.45
N SER A 283 26.56 12.52 8.35
CA SER A 283 26.01 11.16 8.39
C SER A 283 26.93 10.19 9.14
N ILE A 284 28.23 10.25 8.85
CA ILE A 284 29.26 9.43 9.53
C ILE A 284 29.32 9.79 11.02
N ALA A 285 29.35 11.08 11.37
CA ALA A 285 29.34 11.51 12.77
C ALA A 285 28.11 11.00 13.52
N ARG A 286 26.93 11.07 12.90
CA ARG A 286 25.69 10.55 13.48
C ARG A 286 25.74 9.04 13.70
N ALA A 287 26.23 8.26 12.73
CA ALA A 287 26.38 6.82 12.88
C ALA A 287 27.38 6.47 13.99
N ASN A 288 28.49 7.21 14.13
CA ASN A 288 29.42 7.02 15.24
C ASN A 288 28.75 7.28 16.60
N THR A 289 27.94 8.34 16.73
CA THR A 289 27.18 8.58 17.97
C THR A 289 26.22 7.43 18.27
N GLN A 290 25.44 6.96 17.29
CA GLN A 290 24.48 5.87 17.51
C GLN A 290 25.17 4.55 17.86
N MET A 291 26.31 4.26 17.22
CA MET A 291 27.16 3.11 17.54
C MET A 291 27.70 3.17 18.98
N ASN A 292 28.08 4.36 19.46
CA ASN A 292 28.57 4.59 20.82
C ASN A 292 27.46 4.54 21.88
N VAL A 293 26.26 5.01 21.54
CA VAL A 293 25.06 4.92 22.41
C VAL A 293 24.62 3.46 22.55
N GLY A 294 24.59 2.69 21.45
CA GLY A 294 24.30 1.25 21.46
C GLY A 294 25.38 0.40 22.15
N SER A 295 26.62 0.89 22.20
CA SER A 295 27.74 0.24 22.90
C SER A 295 27.73 0.47 24.42
N GLY A 296 26.86 1.35 24.94
CA GLY A 296 26.70 1.56 26.38
C GLY A 296 27.99 2.03 27.07
N LEU A 297 28.72 2.97 26.48
CA LEU A 297 29.89 3.58 27.12
C LEU A 297 29.47 4.25 28.45
N LYS A 298 29.74 3.53 29.53
CA LYS A 298 29.39 3.90 30.90
C LYS A 298 30.63 4.39 31.62
N VAL A 299 30.46 5.41 32.45
CA VAL A 299 31.45 5.79 33.45
C VAL A 299 31.02 5.15 34.76
N SER A 300 31.82 4.21 35.28
CA SER A 300 31.51 3.50 36.52
C SER A 300 32.50 3.91 37.61
N VAL A 301 32.01 4.45 38.72
CA VAL A 301 32.87 4.96 39.79
C VAL A 301 32.41 4.44 41.14
N THR A 302 33.33 3.90 41.92
CA THR A 302 33.08 3.48 43.31
C THR A 302 33.44 4.62 44.25
N VAL A 303 32.46 5.13 44.98
CA VAL A 303 32.61 6.21 45.96
C VAL A 303 32.78 5.61 47.35
N THR A 304 33.83 6.02 48.05
CA THR A 304 34.14 5.68 49.45
C THR A 304 34.27 6.96 50.29
N LEU A 305 34.07 6.83 51.60
CA LEU A 305 34.28 7.92 52.55
C LEU A 305 35.58 7.69 53.32
N ASP A 306 36.27 8.78 53.64
CA ASP A 306 37.38 8.79 54.60
C ASP A 306 36.87 8.73 56.06
N GLU A 307 37.73 8.36 57.02
CA GLU A 307 37.35 8.12 58.42
C GLU A 307 36.84 9.39 59.12
N ASP A 308 37.28 10.57 58.66
CA ASP A 308 36.92 11.87 59.23
C ASP A 308 35.62 12.46 58.66
N VAL A 309 34.99 11.80 57.68
CA VAL A 309 33.79 12.33 57.00
C VAL A 309 32.53 12.08 57.81
N ILE A 310 31.89 13.19 58.22
CA ILE A 310 30.61 13.18 58.92
C ILE A 310 29.48 13.42 57.90
N LEU A 311 28.58 12.44 57.77
CA LEU A 311 27.41 12.54 56.90
C LEU A 311 26.31 13.41 57.54
N PRO A 312 25.67 14.32 56.78
CA PRO A 312 24.52 15.06 57.27
C PRO A 312 23.27 14.15 57.38
N GLU A 313 22.38 14.44 58.34
CA GLU A 313 21.12 13.68 58.52
C GLU A 313 20.16 13.83 57.33
N GLN A 314 20.23 14.96 56.64
CA GLN A 314 19.52 15.22 55.39
C GLN A 314 20.55 15.74 54.37
N GLY A 315 20.57 15.15 53.19
CA GLY A 315 21.52 15.52 52.14
C GLY A 315 21.48 14.57 50.96
N VAL A 316 22.16 14.95 49.88
CA VAL A 316 22.25 14.16 48.64
C VAL A 316 23.69 13.99 48.20
N LEU A 317 24.01 12.83 47.63
CA LEU A 317 25.24 12.58 46.91
C LEU A 317 25.07 13.06 45.47
N ILE A 318 25.91 13.99 45.04
CA ILE A 318 25.98 14.46 43.67
C ILE A 318 27.26 13.89 43.05
N VAL A 319 27.11 13.06 42.02
CA VAL A 319 28.23 12.56 41.22
C VAL A 319 28.20 13.26 39.86
N SER A 320 29.27 13.96 39.51
CA SER A 320 29.35 14.75 38.28
C SER A 320 30.58 14.39 37.45
N VAL A 321 30.38 14.33 36.14
CA VAL A 321 31.43 14.04 35.15
C VAL A 321 31.85 15.35 34.48
N HIS A 322 33.14 15.59 34.47
CA HIS A 322 33.79 16.75 33.88
C HIS A 322 34.74 16.32 32.76
N SER A 323 35.08 17.26 31.89
CA SER A 323 36.17 17.11 30.93
C SER A 323 37.51 17.02 31.67
N ALA A 324 38.48 16.28 31.11
CA ALA A 324 39.81 16.10 31.70
C ALA A 324 40.60 17.41 31.86
N ASP A 325 40.18 18.49 31.17
CA ASP A 325 40.69 19.86 31.32
C ASP A 325 40.30 20.53 32.65
N GLY A 326 39.44 19.91 33.46
CA GLY A 326 39.02 20.42 34.77
C GLY A 326 37.97 21.53 34.71
N ALA A 327 37.25 21.69 33.60
CA ALA A 327 36.23 22.71 33.45
C ALA A 327 35.19 22.69 34.60
N PRO A 328 34.77 23.86 35.12
CA PRO A 328 33.92 23.95 36.31
C PRO A 328 32.48 23.45 36.09
N MET A 329 32.00 23.43 34.84
CA MET A 329 30.66 22.95 34.50
C MET A 329 30.69 21.44 34.22
N PRO A 330 29.81 20.65 34.85
CA PRO A 330 29.71 19.23 34.58
C PRO A 330 28.99 18.96 33.25
N ILE A 331 29.41 17.89 32.58
CA ILE A 331 28.83 17.40 31.32
C ILE A 331 27.69 16.44 31.59
N ALA A 332 27.82 15.60 32.62
CA ALA A 332 26.77 14.72 33.13
C ALA A 332 26.75 14.76 34.65
N ALA A 333 25.58 14.58 35.25
CA ALA A 333 25.47 14.53 36.70
C ALA A 333 24.31 13.65 37.14
N LYS A 334 24.51 12.94 38.26
CA LYS A 334 23.50 12.09 38.88
C LYS A 334 23.37 12.45 40.35
N ARG A 335 22.13 12.71 40.78
CA ARG A 335 21.75 12.96 42.17
C ARG A 335 21.24 11.67 42.79
N LEU A 336 21.81 11.30 43.93
CA LEU A 336 21.51 10.08 44.66
C LEU A 336 21.24 10.40 46.14
N PRO A 337 20.34 9.68 46.81
CA PRO A 337 20.23 9.78 48.26
C PRO A 337 21.52 9.30 48.93
N ILE A 338 21.89 9.90 50.06
CA ILE A 338 23.00 9.41 50.88
C ILE A 338 22.60 8.02 51.41
N ASN A 339 23.38 7.01 51.04
CA ASN A 339 23.16 5.61 51.44
C ASN A 339 24.44 5.03 52.02
N GLN A 340 24.49 3.72 52.23
CA GLN A 340 25.69 3.02 52.69
C GLN A 340 26.82 3.14 51.66
N PHE A 341 28.02 3.44 52.15
CA PHE A 341 29.26 3.45 51.39
C PHE A 341 30.07 2.18 51.70
N PRO A 342 30.84 1.61 50.76
CA PRO A 342 31.08 2.11 49.39
C PRO A 342 29.87 1.98 48.46
N LEU A 343 29.70 2.95 47.56
CA LEU A 343 28.60 2.99 46.58
C LEU A 343 29.17 3.05 45.16
N THR A 344 28.75 2.12 44.29
CA THR A 344 29.12 2.18 42.86
C THR A 344 28.05 2.90 42.07
N VAL A 345 28.46 3.90 41.29
CA VAL A 345 27.60 4.75 40.49
C VAL A 345 27.97 4.64 39.02
N GLU A 346 26.97 4.35 38.19
CA GLU A 346 27.12 4.35 36.73
C GLU A 346 26.47 5.60 36.14
N LEU A 347 27.20 6.28 35.26
CA LEU A 347 26.71 7.39 34.45
C LEU A 347 26.78 7.03 32.96
N THR A 348 25.78 7.48 32.23
CA THR A 348 25.62 7.31 30.78
C THR A 348 25.30 8.63 30.12
N ASP A 349 25.21 8.65 28.78
CA ASP A 349 24.76 9.84 28.05
C ASP A 349 23.36 10.32 28.46
N ALA A 350 22.51 9.44 28.99
CA ALA A 350 21.19 9.82 29.54
C ALA A 350 21.29 10.72 30.77
N ASP A 351 22.44 10.73 31.45
CA ASP A 351 22.72 11.60 32.60
C ASP A 351 23.37 12.93 32.18
N SER A 352 23.53 13.19 30.87
CA SER A 352 24.15 14.40 30.34
C SER A 352 23.27 15.63 30.59
N MET A 353 23.88 16.70 31.09
CA MET A 353 23.23 17.98 31.38
C MET A 353 23.22 18.92 30.16
N ILE A 354 24.10 18.68 29.18
CA ILE A 354 24.27 19.51 27.99
C ILE A 354 23.89 18.68 26.76
N PRO A 355 22.72 18.93 26.12
CA PRO A 355 22.26 18.15 24.98
C PRO A 355 23.23 18.17 23.79
N GLU A 356 23.94 19.28 23.59
CA GLU A 356 24.87 19.48 22.48
C GLU A 356 26.27 18.88 22.73
N ARG A 357 26.56 18.45 23.97
CA ARG A 357 27.85 17.86 24.35
C ARG A 357 27.64 16.67 25.28
N LEU A 358 27.55 15.48 24.69
CA LEU A 358 27.36 14.23 25.40
C LEU A 358 28.63 13.77 26.11
N MET A 359 28.48 13.00 27.20
CA MET A 359 29.60 12.37 27.90
C MET A 359 30.42 11.46 26.96
N SER A 360 29.75 10.72 26.07
CA SER A 360 30.38 9.82 25.10
C SER A 360 31.26 10.51 24.06
N SER A 361 31.18 11.84 23.95
CA SER A 361 32.05 12.63 23.07
C SER A 361 33.43 12.89 23.65
N LEU A 362 33.66 12.56 24.93
CA LEU A 362 34.91 12.83 25.63
C LEU A 362 35.87 11.64 25.54
N PRO A 363 37.16 11.86 25.20
CA PRO A 363 38.16 10.79 25.22
C PRO A 363 38.55 10.38 26.64
N GLU A 364 38.64 11.36 27.55
CA GLU A 364 38.96 11.19 28.96
C GLU A 364 38.01 12.02 29.82
N VAL A 365 37.73 11.51 31.00
CA VAL A 365 36.79 12.10 31.95
C VAL A 365 37.41 12.22 33.33
N LEU A 366 36.99 13.25 34.06
CA LEU A 366 37.28 13.43 35.48
C LEU A 366 35.96 13.41 36.24
N VAL A 367 35.87 12.63 37.32
CA VAL A 367 34.62 12.50 38.09
C VAL A 367 34.79 13.12 39.46
N LYS A 368 33.79 13.90 39.88
CA LYS A 368 33.71 14.50 41.21
C LYS A 368 32.50 13.95 41.94
N ALA A 369 32.65 13.68 43.23
CA ALA A 369 31.57 13.30 44.11
C ALA A 369 31.48 14.30 45.26
N ARG A 370 30.27 14.81 45.54
CA ARG A 370 30.02 15.77 46.61
C ARG A 370 28.83 15.35 47.45
N ILE A 371 28.96 15.47 48.77
CA ILE A 371 27.88 15.32 49.74
C ILE A 371 27.34 16.71 50.05
N ASP A 372 26.15 16.97 49.55
CA ASP A 372 25.42 18.23 49.63
C ASP A 372 24.46 18.19 50.83
N HIS A 373 24.60 19.15 51.75
CA HIS A 373 23.91 19.11 53.05
C HIS A 373 22.52 19.76 53.06
N ASP A 374 22.20 20.65 52.10
CA ASP A 374 20.96 21.43 52.10
C ASP A 374 20.08 21.18 50.87
N GLY A 375 20.51 20.32 49.95
CA GLY A 375 19.80 20.01 48.71
C GLY A 375 19.95 21.09 47.63
N ASN A 376 20.75 22.14 47.85
CA ASN A 376 20.94 23.24 46.92
C ASN A 376 22.33 23.18 46.28
N VAL A 377 22.37 22.91 44.97
CA VAL A 377 23.63 22.68 44.24
C VAL A 377 24.62 23.87 44.31
N MET A 378 24.09 25.09 44.51
CA MET A 378 24.86 26.34 44.48
C MET A 378 25.59 26.65 45.79
N THR A 379 25.11 26.14 46.91
CA THR A 379 25.77 26.25 48.22
C THR A 379 26.78 25.12 48.33
N LYS A 380 28.05 25.46 48.50
CA LYS A 380 29.15 24.47 48.55
C LYS A 380 29.92 24.53 49.86
N ASP A 381 29.85 25.65 50.56
CA ASP A 381 30.67 25.90 51.74
C ASP A 381 30.40 24.84 52.80
N GLY A 382 31.46 24.11 53.18
CA GLY A 382 31.38 23.06 54.17
C GLY A 382 30.86 21.71 53.68
N ASP A 383 30.58 21.53 52.39
CA ASP A 383 30.30 20.22 51.80
C ASP A 383 31.57 19.37 51.71
N TRP A 384 31.42 18.07 51.92
CA TRP A 384 32.48 17.09 51.67
C TRP A 384 32.53 16.71 50.19
N PHE A 385 33.73 16.64 49.62
CA PHE A 385 33.93 16.23 48.23
C PHE A 385 35.20 15.39 48.03
N GLY A 386 35.26 14.75 46.86
CA GLY A 386 36.41 14.02 46.34
C GLY A 386 36.39 14.00 44.82
N GLU A 387 37.55 13.77 44.21
CA GLU A 387 37.69 13.72 42.75
C GLU A 387 38.66 12.63 42.31
N THR A 388 38.43 12.09 41.10
CA THR A 388 39.36 11.16 40.46
C THR A 388 40.49 11.90 39.74
N LEU A 389 41.57 11.19 39.45
CA LEU A 389 42.41 11.54 38.31
C LEU A 389 41.64 11.33 36.99
N PRO A 390 41.98 12.03 35.90
CA PRO A 390 41.40 11.76 34.59
C PRO A 390 41.62 10.30 34.16
N PHE A 391 40.59 9.70 33.56
CA PHE A 391 40.66 8.34 33.03
C PHE A 391 39.86 8.20 31.73
N ALA A 392 40.19 7.19 30.93
CA ALA A 392 39.54 6.94 29.66
C ALA A 392 38.04 6.62 29.84
N LEU A 393 37.21 7.16 28.93
CA LEU A 393 35.78 6.89 28.88
C LEU A 393 35.52 5.38 28.70
N GLY A 394 34.58 4.83 29.48
CA GLY A 394 34.32 3.37 29.53
C GLY A 394 35.12 2.63 30.61
N GLY A 395 36.06 3.31 31.28
CA GLY A 395 36.83 2.77 32.40
C GLY A 395 36.08 2.78 33.74
N GLN A 396 36.70 2.13 34.73
CA GLN A 396 36.25 2.16 36.13
C GLN A 396 37.25 2.94 36.98
N SER A 397 36.76 3.69 37.96
CA SER A 397 37.61 4.47 38.86
C SER A 397 37.07 4.48 40.30
N GLN A 398 37.87 4.96 41.24
CA GLN A 398 37.51 5.08 42.65
C GLN A 398 37.64 6.53 43.11
N ILE A 399 36.67 7.00 43.89
CA ILE A 399 36.70 8.32 44.53
C ILE A 399 36.67 8.12 46.03
N VAL A 400 37.62 8.73 46.72
CA VAL A 400 37.58 8.92 48.17
C VAL A 400 37.10 10.34 48.43
N ILE A 401 35.97 10.48 49.13
CA ILE A 401 35.53 11.77 49.66
C ILE A 401 36.32 12.04 50.93
N ASN A 402 37.19 13.07 50.89
CA ASN A 402 38.12 13.38 51.98
C ASN A 402 38.45 14.88 52.10
N GLN A 403 37.88 15.74 51.26
CA GLN A 403 38.12 17.18 51.26
C GLN A 403 36.84 17.94 51.58
N LYS A 404 36.98 19.15 52.10
CA LYS A 404 35.87 20.03 52.44
C LYS A 404 36.02 21.35 51.69
N TYR A 405 34.94 21.83 51.10
CA TYR A 405 34.89 23.12 50.40
C TYR A 405 35.03 24.31 51.35
#